data_AF-A0A7V7MY64-F1
#
_entry.id   AF-A0A7V7MY64-F1
#
_cell.length_a   1.000
_cell.length_b   1.000
_cell.length_c   1.000
_cell.angle_alpha   90.00
_cell.angle_beta   90.00
_cell.angle_gamma   90.00
#
_symmetry.space_group_name_H-M   'P 1'
#
loop_
_entity.id
_entity.type
_entity.pdbx_description
1 polymer ?
#
loop_
_entity_poly.entity_id
_entity_poly.type
_entity_poly.pdbx_seq_one_letter_code
_entity_poly.pdbx_strand_id
1 'polypeptide(L)'
;HEFGHLLGGNHVDIQSQNADPHLTQQWVNNVINNGYPEAFGELVVGTFASIMSVDFDTQRRLYFSNPNITVNGVPTGEINTKYNAKIIDDLSPIMSDFRHRMDYIFANGFE
;
A
#
# COMPACT_ATOMS: atom_id res chain seq x y z
N HIS A 1 -1.76 -8.08 5.56
CA HIS A 1 -1.98 -8.27 4.13
C HIS A 1 -3.41 -7.87 3.78
N GLU A 2 -4.42 -8.71 3.96
CA GLU A 2 -5.83 -8.36 3.64
C GLU A 2 -6.37 -7.12 4.36
N PHE A 3 -6.08 -6.98 5.66
CA PHE A 3 -6.43 -5.76 6.39
C PHE A 3 -5.76 -4.50 5.81
N GLY A 4 -4.58 -4.65 5.21
CA GLY A 4 -3.91 -3.58 4.48
C GLY A 4 -4.68 -3.17 3.23
N HIS A 5 -5.23 -4.14 2.47
CA HIS A 5 -6.11 -3.83 1.33
C HIS A 5 -7.38 -3.09 1.76
N LEU A 6 -7.98 -3.47 2.90
CA LEU A 6 -9.12 -2.73 3.45
C LEU A 6 -8.78 -1.27 3.79
N LEU A 7 -7.53 -1.01 4.20
CA LEU A 7 -7.02 0.34 4.44
C LEU A 7 -6.47 1.01 3.17
N GLY A 8 -6.77 0.52 1.97
CA GLY A 8 -6.34 1.12 0.71
C GLY A 8 -4.92 0.76 0.26
N GLY A 9 -4.28 -0.21 0.92
CA GLY A 9 -2.94 -0.66 0.60
C GLY A 9 -2.92 -1.55 -0.64
N ASN A 10 -1.95 -1.33 -1.51
CA ASN A 10 -1.76 -2.08 -2.74
C ASN A 10 -0.51 -2.94 -2.66
N HIS A 11 -0.47 -3.94 -3.54
CA HIS A 11 0.73 -4.73 -3.75
C HIS A 11 1.89 -3.87 -4.27
N VAL A 12 3.07 -4.48 -4.40
CA VAL A 12 4.22 -3.81 -5.00
C VAL A 12 3.88 -3.42 -6.43
N ASP A 13 4.27 -2.21 -6.84
CA ASP A 13 3.96 -1.69 -8.17
C ASP A 13 4.49 -2.61 -9.29
N ILE A 14 3.95 -2.42 -10.50
CA ILE A 14 4.28 -3.27 -11.65
C ILE A 14 5.72 -3.12 -12.16
N GLN A 15 6.46 -2.13 -11.66
CA GLN A 15 7.84 -1.88 -12.04
C GLN A 15 8.82 -2.71 -11.18
N SER A 16 8.33 -3.35 -10.12
CA SER A 16 9.08 -4.29 -9.31
C SER A 16 9.19 -5.69 -9.95
N GLN A 17 10.33 -6.35 -9.73
CA GLN A 17 10.45 -7.78 -10.01
C GLN A 17 9.48 -8.56 -9.11
N ASN A 18 8.81 -9.58 -9.64
CA ASN A 18 7.71 -10.30 -8.96
C ASN A 18 6.49 -9.42 -8.64
N ALA A 19 6.21 -8.42 -9.48
CA ALA A 19 4.95 -7.69 -9.46
C ALA A 19 3.75 -8.64 -9.48
N ASP A 20 2.72 -8.28 -8.72
CA ASP A 20 1.48 -9.03 -8.71
C ASP A 20 0.86 -9.08 -10.12
N PRO A 21 0.64 -10.28 -10.70
CA PRO A 21 0.00 -10.40 -12.02
C PRO A 21 -1.42 -9.83 -12.05
N HIS A 22 -2.05 -9.61 -10.89
CA HIS A 22 -3.36 -8.96 -10.79
C HIS A 22 -3.29 -7.44 -10.67
N LEU A 23 -2.11 -6.86 -10.39
CA LEU A 23 -1.93 -5.42 -10.36
C LEU A 23 -1.63 -4.90 -11.77
N THR A 24 -2.60 -4.23 -12.39
CA THR A 24 -2.43 -3.67 -13.75
C THR A 24 -1.87 -2.25 -13.70
N GLN A 25 -1.15 -1.79 -14.73
CA GLN A 25 -0.72 -0.38 -14.82
C GLN A 25 -1.91 0.59 -14.76
N GLN A 26 -3.06 0.19 -15.32
CA GLN A 26 -4.28 0.99 -15.25
C GLN A 26 -4.75 1.17 -13.81
N TRP A 27 -4.72 0.09 -13.00
CA TRP A 27 -5.03 0.18 -11.58
C TRP A 27 -4.06 1.08 -10.83
N VAL A 28 -2.75 0.91 -11.05
CA VAL A 28 -1.71 1.78 -10.46
C VAL A 28 -2.00 3.25 -10.76
N ASN A 29 -2.26 3.57 -12.04
CA ASN A 29 -2.59 4.94 -12.45
C ASN A 29 -3.85 5.47 -11.76
N ASN A 30 -4.90 4.65 -11.62
CA ASN A 30 -6.13 5.06 -10.96
C ASN A 30 -5.91 5.39 -9.48
N VAL A 31 -5.14 4.57 -8.76
CA VAL A 31 -4.79 4.82 -7.35
C VAL A 31 -4.01 6.13 -7.20
N ILE A 32 -3.02 6.37 -8.07
CA ILE A 32 -2.25 7.61 -8.09
C ILE A 32 -3.15 8.82 -8.40
N ASN A 33 -4.00 8.72 -9.42
CA ASN A 33 -4.91 9.79 -9.84
C ASN A 33 -5.97 10.11 -8.76
N ASN A 34 -6.31 9.14 -7.91
CA ASN A 34 -7.19 9.33 -6.75
C ASN A 34 -6.47 9.95 -5.54
N GLY A 35 -5.20 10.35 -5.68
CA GLY A 35 -4.45 11.07 -4.64
C GLY A 35 -3.63 10.18 -3.70
N TYR A 36 -3.45 8.90 -4.01
CA TYR A 36 -2.72 7.95 -3.15
C TYR A 36 -1.47 7.39 -3.84
N PRO A 37 -0.50 8.25 -4.26
CA PRO A 37 0.68 7.78 -4.97
C PRO A 37 1.58 6.86 -4.16
N GLU A 38 1.47 6.91 -2.82
CA GLU A 38 2.32 6.18 -1.88
C GLU A 38 1.72 4.84 -1.42
N ALA A 39 0.55 4.44 -1.93
CA ALA A 39 -0.20 3.31 -1.42
C ALA A 39 0.37 1.92 -1.77
N PHE A 40 1.56 1.82 -2.34
CA PHE A 40 2.14 0.56 -2.84
C PHE A 40 3.15 -0.06 -1.87
N GLY A 41 3.15 -1.39 -1.86
CA GLY A 41 4.16 -2.19 -1.16
C GLY A 41 5.55 -2.00 -1.75
N GLU A 42 6.58 -2.39 -1.00
CA GLU A 42 7.96 -2.44 -1.47
C GLU A 42 8.49 -3.87 -1.43
N LEU A 43 9.29 -4.19 -2.43
CA LEU A 43 10.06 -5.43 -2.53
C LEU A 43 11.45 -5.09 -3.06
N VAL A 44 12.46 -5.47 -2.29
CA VAL A 44 13.85 -5.50 -2.73
C VAL A 44 14.26 -6.97 -2.77
N VAL A 45 14.25 -7.55 -3.98
CA VAL A 45 14.46 -8.99 -4.22
C VAL A 45 15.71 -9.50 -3.51
N GLY A 46 15.56 -10.62 -2.80
CA GLY A 46 16.64 -11.24 -2.03
C GLY A 46 17.04 -10.49 -0.75
N THR A 47 16.45 -9.32 -0.47
CA THR A 47 16.72 -8.54 0.74
C THR A 47 15.51 -8.51 1.68
N PHE A 48 14.38 -7.95 1.24
CA PHE A 48 13.15 -7.96 2.03
C PHE A 48 11.90 -7.77 1.14
N ALA A 49 10.79 -8.31 1.62
CA ALA A 49 9.45 -8.09 1.09
C ALA A 49 8.57 -7.46 2.18
N SER A 50 7.88 -6.35 1.87
CA SER A 50 6.88 -5.76 2.77
C SER A 50 5.67 -6.69 2.96
N ILE A 51 4.84 -6.42 3.97
CA ILE A 51 3.64 -7.24 4.24
C ILE A 51 2.64 -7.25 3.08
N MET A 52 2.70 -6.25 2.19
CA MET A 52 1.86 -6.13 0.99
C MET A 52 2.51 -6.71 -0.26
N SER A 53 3.66 -7.39 -0.17
CA SER A 53 4.23 -8.08 -1.32
C SER A 53 3.55 -9.44 -1.54
N VAL A 54 3.39 -9.82 -2.81
CA VAL A 54 3.01 -11.17 -3.24
C VAL A 54 4.20 -12.11 -3.39
N ASP A 55 5.43 -11.60 -3.24
CA ASP A 55 6.62 -12.44 -3.25
C ASP A 55 6.75 -13.21 -1.93
N PHE A 56 6.87 -14.53 -2.05
CA PHE A 56 7.03 -15.44 -0.92
C PHE A 56 8.45 -16.00 -0.79
N ASP A 57 9.31 -15.76 -1.79
CA ASP A 57 10.68 -16.26 -1.80
C ASP A 57 11.64 -15.31 -1.08
N THR A 58 11.37 -14.00 -1.11
CA THR A 58 12.13 -13.02 -0.32
C THR A 58 11.67 -12.99 1.14
N GLN A 59 12.60 -12.77 2.08
CA GLN A 59 12.31 -12.69 3.51
C GLN A 59 11.23 -11.63 3.79
N ARG A 60 10.06 -12.09 4.22
CA ARG A 60 8.92 -11.22 4.51
C ARG A 60 9.08 -10.51 5.85
N ARG A 61 8.77 -9.22 5.82
CA ARG A 61 8.71 -8.36 6.99
C ARG A 61 7.27 -8.02 7.29
N LEU A 62 6.84 -8.20 8.54
CA LEU A 62 5.45 -8.02 8.97
C LEU A 62 5.08 -6.55 9.20
N TYR A 63 5.56 -5.65 8.35
CA TYR A 63 5.25 -4.22 8.38
C TYR A 63 4.98 -3.68 6.97
N PHE A 64 4.26 -2.57 6.93
CA PHE A 64 4.04 -1.77 5.74
C PHE A 64 5.33 -1.05 5.33
N SER A 65 5.49 -0.79 4.03
CA SER A 65 6.64 -0.09 3.47
C SER A 65 6.79 1.29 4.09
N ASN A 66 8.01 1.63 4.49
CA ASN A 66 8.32 2.91 5.13
C ASN A 66 9.76 3.34 4.80
N PRO A 67 9.97 4.54 4.20
CA PRO A 67 11.30 5.03 3.84
C PRO A 67 12.19 5.31 5.07
N ASN A 68 11.60 5.45 6.26
CA ASN A 68 12.34 5.68 7.52
C ASN A 68 12.80 4.39 8.21
N ILE A 69 12.34 3.23 7.74
CA ILE A 69 12.75 1.92 8.26
C ILE A 69 13.74 1.31 7.27
N THR A 70 14.84 0.73 7.76
CA THR A 70 15.85 0.08 6.91
C THR A 70 16.01 -1.40 7.26
N VAL A 71 16.37 -2.21 6.26
CA VAL A 71 16.84 -3.58 6.40
C VAL A 71 18.22 -3.67 5.77
N ASN A 72 19.23 -4.02 6.57
CA ASN A 72 20.63 -4.08 6.11
C ASN A 72 21.09 -2.78 5.43
N GLY A 73 20.61 -1.62 5.92
CA GLY A 73 20.92 -0.31 5.36
C GLY A 73 20.09 0.10 4.14
N VAL A 74 19.20 -0.76 3.63
CA VAL A 74 18.30 -0.44 2.52
C VAL A 74 16.95 0.05 3.06
N PRO A 75 16.48 1.26 2.68
CA PRO A 75 15.15 1.74 3.04
C PRO A 75 14.05 0.77 2.61
N THR A 76 13.03 0.62 3.45
CA THR A 76 11.93 -0.31 3.19
C THR A 76 10.78 0.29 2.41
N GLY A 77 11.04 1.42 1.76
CA GLY A 77 10.08 2.20 1.01
C GLY A 77 10.73 3.42 0.35
N GLU A 78 9.96 4.10 -0.46
CA GLU A 78 10.37 5.28 -1.22
C GLU A 78 9.31 6.37 -1.06
N ILE A 79 9.77 7.61 -0.84
CA ILE A 79 8.89 8.77 -0.70
C ILE A 79 8.18 9.01 -2.04
N ASN A 80 6.89 9.33 -2.00
CA ASN A 80 6.02 9.57 -3.16
C ASN A 80 5.65 8.34 -4.01
N THR A 81 6.07 7.12 -3.65
CA THR A 81 5.73 5.90 -4.42
C THR A 81 5.43 4.69 -3.53
N LYS A 82 6.40 4.29 -2.70
CA LYS A 82 6.40 3.02 -1.96
C LYS A 82 6.40 3.26 -0.45
N TYR A 83 5.46 4.06 0.03
CA TYR A 83 5.32 4.41 1.45
C TYR A 83 3.92 4.05 1.97
N ASN A 84 3.51 2.80 1.76
CA ASN A 84 2.14 2.41 2.10
C ASN A 84 1.85 2.32 3.59
N ALA A 85 2.80 2.55 4.50
CA ALA A 85 2.46 2.79 5.89
C ALA A 85 1.62 4.07 6.06
N LYS A 86 1.77 5.06 5.16
CA LYS A 86 1.02 6.32 5.19
C LYS A 86 -0.48 6.14 4.99
N ILE A 87 -0.93 5.08 4.31
CA ILE A 87 -2.36 4.78 4.14
C ILE A 87 -3.06 4.61 5.50
N ILE A 88 -2.34 4.14 6.53
CA ILE A 88 -2.90 3.94 7.85
C ILE A 88 -3.27 5.30 8.44
N ASP A 89 -2.37 6.27 8.32
CA ASP A 89 -2.62 7.63 8.82
C ASP A 89 -3.71 8.33 8.00
N ASP A 90 -3.68 8.18 6.67
CA ASP A 90 -4.60 8.87 5.76
C ASP A 90 -6.03 8.29 5.82
N LEU A 91 -6.19 6.98 6.04
CA LEU A 91 -7.47 6.29 5.90
C LEU A 91 -8.02 5.71 7.21
N SER A 92 -7.23 5.51 8.26
CA SER A 92 -7.76 4.99 9.54
C SER A 92 -8.82 5.88 10.19
N PRO A 93 -8.77 7.24 10.13
CA PRO A 93 -9.84 8.06 10.69
C PRO A 93 -11.17 7.83 9.96
N ILE A 94 -11.14 7.76 8.63
CA ILE A 94 -12.32 7.49 7.79
C ILE A 94 -12.89 6.10 8.14
N MET A 95 -12.02 5.10 8.27
CA MET A 95 -12.42 3.73 8.59
C MET A 95 -13.00 3.61 10.00
N SER A 96 -12.49 4.38 10.97
CA SER A 96 -13.04 4.46 12.32
C SER A 96 -14.45 5.06 12.34
N ASP A 97 -14.75 5.99 11.45
CA ASP A 97 -16.02 6.72 11.40
C ASP A 97 -17.16 5.92 10.73
N PHE A 98 -16.89 4.76 10.10
CA PHE A 98 -17.90 3.91 9.45
C PHE A 98 -19.08 3.53 10.36
N ARG A 99 -18.86 3.41 11.68
CA ARG A 99 -19.93 3.06 12.63
C ARG A 99 -20.76 4.26 13.08
N HIS A 100 -20.33 5.48 12.78
CA HIS A 100 -20.89 6.70 13.37
C HIS A 100 -21.35 7.74 12.33
N ARG A 101 -20.93 7.64 11.07
CA ARG A 101 -21.14 8.66 10.02
C ARG A 101 -21.63 8.06 8.70
N MET A 102 -22.67 7.22 8.74
CA MET A 102 -23.24 6.62 7.52
C MET A 102 -23.74 7.69 6.52
N ASP A 103 -24.11 8.89 6.99
CA ASP A 103 -24.59 10.01 6.20
C ASP A 103 -23.51 10.68 5.32
N TYR A 104 -22.23 10.62 5.71
CA TYR A 104 -21.13 11.23 4.95
C TYR A 104 -20.42 10.27 3.99
N ILE A 105 -20.60 8.96 4.17
CA ILE A 105 -19.90 7.92 3.39
C ILE A 105 -20.59 7.68 2.04
N PHE A 106 -21.88 7.98 1.92
CA PHE A 106 -22.64 7.88 0.68
C PHE A 106 -22.82 9.23 -0.05
N ALA A 107 -22.58 10.36 0.62
CA ALA A 107 -22.80 11.70 0.04
C ALA A 107 -21.74 12.16 -0.99
N ASN A 108 -20.69 11.37 -1.21
CA ASN A 108 -19.51 11.68 -2.03
C ASN A 108 -19.48 10.94 -3.38
N GLY A 109 -20.62 10.43 -3.84
CA GLY A 109 -20.79 10.00 -5.23
C GLY A 109 -20.34 8.56 -5.54
N PHE A 110 -20.41 7.67 -4.55
CA PHE A 110 -20.42 6.21 -4.78
C PHE A 110 -21.83 5.65 -4.99
N GLU A 111 -22.79 6.54 -5.30
CA GLU A 111 -24.10 6.23 -5.89
C GLU A 111 -24.05 6.30 -7.41
#